data_AF-A0A1E3LZV9-F1
#
_entry.id   AF-A0A1E3LZV9-F1
#
_cell.length_a   1.000
_cell.length_b   1.000
_cell.length_c   1.000
_cell.angle_alpha   90.00
_cell.angle_beta   90.00
_cell.angle_gamma   90.00
#
_symmetry.space_group_name_H-M   'P 1'
#
loop_
_entity.id
_entity.type
_entity.pdbx_description
1 polymer ?
#
loop_
_entity_poly.entity_id
_entity_poly.type
_entity_poly.pdbx_seq_one_letter_code
_entity_poly.pdbx_strand_id
1 'polypeptide(L)'
;MTQVATNEPQTGSPANPMSPGAMLLLAATFLGNARTAQLLSIEERSLRAKLAGDRGVTAADLRCIVSDLERRARAIDGHVAAIKAILTPEASCPTA
;
A
#
# COMPACT_ATOMS: atom_id res chain seq x y z
N MET A 1 12.80 36.82 35.05
CA MET A 1 13.23 35.41 35.19
C MET A 1 12.57 34.64 34.06
N THR A 2 13.32 34.35 33.00
CA THR A 2 12.84 33.80 31.73
C THR A 2 12.93 32.29 31.80
N GLN A 3 11.79 31.59 31.73
CA GLN A 3 11.73 30.14 31.76
C GLN A 3 12.04 29.60 30.36
N VAL A 4 13.21 28.99 30.21
CA VAL A 4 13.63 28.29 28.99
C VAL A 4 12.87 26.97 28.93
N ALA A 5 11.93 26.87 27.99
CA ALA A 5 11.28 25.61 27.67
C ALA A 5 12.29 24.73 26.90
N THR A 6 12.81 23.73 27.59
CA THR A 6 13.56 22.62 26.99
C THR A 6 12.58 21.83 26.11
N ASN A 7 12.56 22.10 24.81
CA ASN A 7 11.84 21.26 23.85
C ASN A 7 12.63 19.96 23.66
N GLU A 8 12.10 18.88 24.21
CA GLU A 8 12.55 17.53 23.89
C GLU A 8 12.33 17.25 22.39
N PRO A 9 13.24 16.52 21.73
CA PRO A 9 13.06 16.13 20.34
C PRO A 9 11.83 15.22 20.26
N GLN A 10 10.83 15.61 19.48
CA GLN A 10 9.68 14.77 19.14
C GLN A 10 10.18 13.52 18.39
N THR A 11 10.52 12.49 19.15
CA THR A 11 10.75 11.13 18.66
C THR A 11 9.47 10.61 18.04
N GLY A 12 9.52 10.33 16.73
CA GLY A 12 8.59 9.43 16.05
C GLY A 12 7.14 9.90 16.04
N SER A 13 6.79 10.77 15.10
CA SER A 13 5.39 10.88 14.68
C SER A 13 4.90 9.47 14.33
N PRO A 14 3.88 8.91 15.01
CA PRO A 14 3.30 7.66 14.56
C PRO A 14 2.81 7.91 13.14
N ALA A 15 3.14 7.04 12.20
CA ALA A 15 2.56 7.06 10.86
C ALA A 15 1.08 7.35 11.02
N ASN A 16 0.62 8.52 10.55
CA ASN A 16 -0.76 8.96 10.75
C ASN A 16 -1.66 7.77 10.38
N PRO A 17 -2.51 7.27 11.31
CA PRO A 17 -3.26 6.06 11.04
C PRO A 17 -4.13 6.30 9.82
N MET A 18 -3.80 5.63 8.73
CA MET A 18 -4.51 5.76 7.47
C MET A 18 -5.99 5.42 7.73
N SER A 19 -6.91 6.25 7.25
CA SER A 19 -8.33 5.95 7.43
C SER A 19 -8.68 4.65 6.68
N PRO A 20 -9.67 3.86 7.13
CA PRO A 20 -10.09 2.64 6.41
C PRO A 20 -10.44 2.91 4.94
N GLY A 21 -11.04 4.07 4.65
CA GLY A 21 -11.32 4.53 3.28
C GLY A 21 -10.04 4.72 2.46
N ALA A 22 -9.02 5.38 3.03
CA ALA A 22 -7.74 5.56 2.37
C ALA A 22 -7.00 4.22 2.15
N MET A 23 -7.10 3.28 3.09
CA MET A 23 -6.54 1.93 2.94
C MET A 23 -7.23 1.17 1.79
N LEU A 24 -8.55 1.24 1.68
CA LEU A 24 -9.29 0.61 0.58
C LEU A 24 -8.98 1.26 -0.77
N LEU A 25 -8.84 2.59 -0.80
CA LEU A 25 -8.44 3.31 -2.01
C LEU A 25 -7.05 2.88 -2.49
N LEU A 26 -6.07 2.80 -1.58
CA LEU A 26 -4.74 2.28 -1.88
C LEU A 26 -4.81 0.88 -2.48
N ALA A 27 -5.62 0.01 -1.89
CA ALA A 27 -5.80 -1.34 -2.38
C ALA A 27 -6.37 -1.37 -3.81
N ALA A 28 -7.39 -0.55 -4.07
CA ALA A 28 -7.99 -0.43 -5.39
C ALA A 28 -7.01 0.12 -6.44
N THR A 29 -6.06 0.99 -6.06
CA THR A 29 -5.00 1.45 -6.95
C THR A 29 -4.05 0.33 -7.37
N PHE A 30 -3.68 -0.58 -6.46
CA PHE A 30 -2.73 -1.65 -6.77
C PHE A 30 -3.37 -2.89 -7.41
N LEU A 31 -4.60 -3.22 -7.02
CA LEU A 31 -5.32 -4.41 -7.50
C LEU A 31 -6.25 -4.10 -8.69
N GLY A 32 -6.64 -2.84 -8.85
CA GLY A 32 -7.68 -2.41 -9.79
C GLY A 32 -9.09 -2.52 -9.19
N ASN A 33 -10.01 -1.68 -9.69
CA ASN A 33 -11.38 -1.59 -9.19
C ASN A 33 -12.16 -2.90 -9.38
N ALA A 34 -12.10 -3.52 -10.56
CA ALA A 34 -12.82 -4.76 -10.86
C ALA A 34 -12.41 -5.91 -9.91
N ARG A 35 -11.10 -6.10 -9.71
CA ARG A 35 -10.58 -7.14 -8.80
C ARG A 35 -10.94 -6.83 -7.35
N THR A 36 -10.86 -5.58 -6.94
CA THR A 36 -11.21 -5.16 -5.58
C THR A 36 -12.71 -5.40 -5.31
N ALA A 37 -13.58 -5.07 -6.26
CA ALA A 37 -15.01 -5.33 -6.18
C ALA A 37 -15.32 -6.84 -6.09
N GLN A 38 -14.61 -7.65 -6.88
CA GLN A 38 -14.70 -9.11 -6.84
C GLN A 38 -14.29 -9.69 -5.47
N LEU A 39 -13.17 -9.23 -4.90
CA LEU A 39 -12.70 -9.69 -3.58
C LEU A 39 -13.68 -9.36 -2.46
N LEU A 40 -14.37 -8.23 -2.59
CA LEU A 40 -15.42 -7.81 -1.67
C LEU A 40 -16.78 -8.47 -1.95
N SER A 41 -16.91 -9.24 -3.04
CA SER A 41 -18.19 -9.81 -3.51
C SER A 41 -19.28 -8.75 -3.68
N ILE A 42 -18.92 -7.59 -4.24
CA ILE A 42 -19.85 -6.48 -4.53
C ILE A 42 -19.75 -6.03 -5.97
N GLU A 43 -20.77 -5.32 -6.43
CA GLU A 43 -20.76 -4.60 -7.71
C GLU A 43 -19.73 -3.45 -7.71
N GLU A 44 -19.13 -3.14 -8.87
CA GLU A 44 -18.20 -2.02 -9.03
C GLU A 44 -18.81 -0.65 -8.66
N ARG A 45 -20.12 -0.47 -8.90
CA ARG A 45 -20.85 0.74 -8.43
C ARG A 45 -20.85 0.88 -6.91
N SER A 46 -20.94 -0.24 -6.20
CA SER A 46 -20.94 -0.28 -4.73
C SER A 46 -19.53 -0.04 -4.17
N LEU A 47 -18.51 -0.55 -4.87
CA LEU A 47 -17.12 -0.21 -4.58
C LEU A 47 -16.89 1.30 -4.73
N ARG A 48 -17.34 1.91 -5.84
CA ARG A 48 -17.20 3.36 -6.06
C ARG A 48 -17.84 4.19 -4.93
N ALA A 49 -19.02 3.80 -4.45
CA ALA A 49 -19.66 4.46 -3.30
C ALA A 49 -18.84 4.32 -2.00
N LYS A 50 -18.19 3.17 -1.76
CA LYS A 50 -17.26 3.02 -0.62
C LYS A 50 -16.01 3.89 -0.78
N LEU A 51 -15.45 3.97 -1.99
CA LEU A 51 -14.27 4.79 -2.28
C LEU A 51 -14.56 6.29 -2.22
N ALA A 52 -15.77 6.72 -2.58
CA ALA A 52 -16.22 8.10 -2.47
C ALA A 52 -16.52 8.55 -1.02
N GLY A 53 -16.57 7.60 -0.07
CA GLY A 53 -16.94 7.87 1.32
C GLY A 53 -18.44 7.86 1.59
N ASP A 54 -19.28 7.65 0.57
CA ASP A 54 -20.75 7.54 0.69
C ASP A 54 -21.16 6.29 1.48
N ARG A 55 -20.31 5.25 1.49
CA ARG A 55 -20.49 4.04 2.28
C ARG A 55 -19.25 3.79 3.14
N GLY A 56 -19.49 3.40 4.40
CA GLY A 56 -18.42 3.04 5.32
C GLY A 56 -17.58 1.85 4.83
N VAL A 57 -16.28 1.91 5.10
CA VAL A 57 -15.35 0.80 4.96
C VAL A 57 -15.21 0.09 6.29
N THR A 58 -15.42 -1.22 6.27
CA THR A 58 -15.38 -2.07 7.45
C THR A 58 -14.05 -2.80 7.55
N ALA A 59 -13.70 -3.26 8.75
CA ALA A 59 -12.53 -4.14 8.93
C ALA A 59 -12.65 -5.46 8.15
N ALA A 60 -13.87 -5.92 7.85
CA ALA A 60 -14.09 -7.10 7.03
C ALA A 60 -13.69 -6.85 5.57
N ASP A 61 -14.02 -5.67 5.02
CA ASP A 61 -13.60 -5.29 3.67
C ASP A 61 -12.08 -5.32 3.53
N LEU A 62 -11.37 -4.76 4.52
CA LEU A 62 -9.91 -4.75 4.55
C LEU A 62 -9.33 -6.16 4.67
N ARG A 63 -9.92 -7.03 5.51
CA ARG A 63 -9.48 -8.42 5.63
C ARG A 63 -9.59 -9.19 4.31
N CYS A 64 -10.62 -8.92 3.50
CA CYS A 64 -10.81 -9.60 2.21
C CYS A 64 -9.72 -9.27 1.17
N ILE A 65 -9.08 -8.10 1.28
CA ILE A 65 -8.15 -7.60 0.24
C ILE A 65 -6.66 -7.78 0.61
N VAL A 66 -6.35 -7.99 1.89
CA VAL A 66 -4.95 -8.06 2.39
C VAL A 66 -4.16 -9.17 1.69
N SER A 67 -4.70 -10.39 1.61
CA SER A 67 -3.97 -11.52 1.02
C SER A 67 -3.61 -11.31 -0.45
N ASP A 68 -4.47 -10.63 -1.21
CA ASP A 68 -4.22 -10.29 -2.61
C ASP A 68 -3.21 -9.14 -2.74
N LEU A 69 -3.26 -8.16 -1.84
CA LEU A 69 -2.24 -7.11 -1.78
C LEU A 69 -0.85 -7.67 -1.47
N GLU A 70 -0.74 -8.59 -0.51
CA GLU A 70 0.54 -9.25 -0.22
C GLU A 70 1.06 -10.04 -1.42
N ARG A 71 0.17 -10.73 -2.14
CA ARG A 71 0.53 -11.43 -3.38
C ARG A 71 1.06 -10.46 -4.43
N ARG A 72 0.40 -9.30 -4.59
CA ARG A 72 0.82 -8.26 -5.53
C ARG A 72 2.17 -7.65 -5.13
N ALA A 73 2.39 -7.40 -3.83
CA ALA A 73 3.66 -6.90 -3.31
C ALA A 73 4.80 -7.88 -3.61
N ARG A 74 4.64 -9.18 -3.30
CA ARG A 74 5.63 -10.20 -3.63
C ARG A 74 5.95 -10.29 -5.13
N ALA A 75 4.95 -10.12 -5.99
CA ALA A 75 5.16 -10.08 -7.44
C ALA A 75 5.97 -8.85 -7.86
N ILE A 76 5.68 -7.67 -7.29
CA ILE A 76 6.44 -6.44 -7.52
C ILE A 76 7.89 -6.61 -7.05
N ASP A 77 8.12 -7.17 -5.87
CA ASP A 77 9.47 -7.45 -5.35
C ASP A 77 10.25 -8.36 -6.30
N GLY A 78 9.60 -9.38 -6.85
CA GLY A 78 10.19 -10.25 -7.88
C GLY A 78 10.58 -9.49 -9.16
N HIS A 79 9.72 -8.58 -9.64
CA HIS A 79 10.03 -7.73 -10.79
C HIS A 79 11.18 -6.76 -10.48
N VAL A 80 11.20 -6.17 -9.28
CA VAL A 80 12.29 -5.29 -8.85
C VAL A 80 13.62 -6.06 -8.80
N ALA A 81 13.61 -7.30 -8.31
CA ALA A 81 14.80 -8.16 -8.30
C ALA A 81 15.29 -8.46 -9.74
N ALA A 82 14.38 -8.77 -10.66
CA ALA A 82 14.72 -8.99 -12.07
C ALA A 82 15.28 -7.72 -12.73
N ILE A 83 14.68 -6.56 -12.48
CA ILE A 83 15.17 -5.27 -12.99
C ILE A 83 16.57 -5.00 -12.43
N LYS A 84 16.80 -5.22 -11.12
CA LYS A 84 18.13 -5.07 -10.51
C LYS A 84 19.15 -5.97 -11.21
N ALA A 85 18.84 -7.24 -11.46
CA ALA A 85 19.75 -8.14 -12.17
C ALA A 85 20.10 -7.68 -13.59
N ILE A 86 19.17 -7.00 -14.30
CA ILE A 86 19.44 -6.39 -15.62
C ILE A 86 20.33 -5.14 -15.48
N LEU A 87 20.10 -4.33 -14.45
CA LEU A 87 20.80 -3.05 -14.23
C LEU A 87 22.18 -3.21 -13.59
N THR A 88 22.39 -4.28 -12.82
CA THR A 88 23.71 -4.75 -12.41
C THR A 88 24.03 -6.00 -13.21
N PRO A 89 24.32 -5.88 -14.52
CA PRO A 89 25.07 -6.92 -15.17
C PRO A 89 26.40 -6.92 -14.42
N GLU A 90 26.65 -7.96 -13.64
CA GLU A 90 28.00 -8.25 -13.14
C GLU A 90 28.99 -7.99 -14.28
N ALA A 91 30.14 -7.45 -13.93
CA ALA A 91 31.31 -7.19 -14.76
C ALA A 91 31.88 -8.49 -15.39
N SER A 92 31.05 -9.21 -16.12
CA SER A 92 31.33 -10.38 -16.95
C SER A 92 31.41 -9.85 -18.37
N CYS A 93 32.54 -9.46 -18.96
CA CYS A 93 33.95 -9.88 -18.88
C CYS A 93 34.78 -8.67 -19.42
N PRO A 94 36.13 -8.61 -19.45
CA PRO A 94 37.09 -9.71 -19.40
C PRO A 94 38.29 -9.48 -18.45
N THR A 95 38.85 -10.54 -17.87
CA THR A 95 40.26 -10.48 -17.44
C THR A 95 40.95 -11.77 -17.85
N ALA A 96 41.74 -11.60 -18.91
CA ALA A 96 42.87 -12.39 -19.39
C ALA A 96 42.65 -13.89 -19.70
#